data_AF-A0A7C4IWJ5-F1
#
_entry.id   AF-A0A7C4IWJ5-F1
#
_cell.length_a   1.000
_cell.length_b   1.000
_cell.length_c   1.000
_cell.angle_alpha   90.00
_cell.angle_beta   90.00
_cell.angle_gamma   90.00
#
_symmetry.space_group_name_H-M   'P 1'
#
loop_
_entity.id
_entity.type
_entity.pdbx_description
1 polymer ?
#
loop_
_entity_poly.entity_id
_entity_poly.type
_entity_poly.pdbx_seq_one_letter_code
_entity_poly.pdbx_strand_id
1 'polypeptide(L)'
;MIMLRKATRWQKERTRKPRTRFEWVLFMMAGFVAGGWFHLAHAQQYHKSVYPYEVIVYEHKDYTGAFQSFTLDPNKRLKIVPFLDKSMDNRISSFQCGEKVGVMVFNHPKFIHFTPNVPGFEYSHVGRQYSESVPDLSSPNFRIDDDISSLIVYHRDLGPTGVALANKPISQLSDQNNRFYFLPEDWSEPSLCFKTLEDLDGESEFLVLFPEKKDSFAYGKVHVTLFEKPNCQGKWLTLPGAGGYSTRFELNRYDWDEKAHSLEVRWEGPIPPVFVQGKISGVAKVPESQVHVRAPSAPTEARAPSAPDLEKGFDRPGSDYRNFPFDAGPERCQQACAEDPNCKAFTWVRPGVQGPQARCWLKSAVPTAVANANCVSGVKVTPSATQPAASAPPAPSSESAIEIGGIWKSSVGLVYEIRQRGEHFGWTVANSDEQGRGTCQGKDLMVTWSSALGKGSAKGKITQIDSAGKAIRIEWDNGAVFFR
;
A
#
# COMPACT_ATOMS: atom_id res chain seq x y z
N MET A 1 6.85 59.28 35.70
CA MET A 1 5.55 59.70 35.15
C MET A 1 4.67 58.45 35.11
N ILE A 2 3.54 58.40 35.84
CA ILE A 2 2.50 57.31 35.81
C ILE A 2 3.01 55.89 36.25
N MET A 3 2.75 55.42 37.49
CA MET A 3 1.65 54.51 37.92
C MET A 3 1.66 53.06 37.35
N LEU A 4 1.30 51.95 38.06
CA LEU A 4 1.14 51.60 39.50
C LEU A 4 0.91 50.05 39.64
N ARG A 5 1.06 49.48 40.87
CA ARG A 5 0.63 48.13 41.40
C ARG A 5 1.58 46.92 41.17
N LYS A 6 1.52 45.77 41.90
CA LYS A 6 1.46 45.37 43.35
C LYS A 6 0.84 43.95 43.56
N ALA A 7 1.62 42.98 44.07
CA ALA A 7 1.24 41.73 44.81
C ALA A 7 2.53 40.92 45.14
N THR A 8 2.81 40.09 46.17
CA THR A 8 2.32 39.77 47.54
C THR A 8 1.00 39.00 47.78
N ARG A 9 0.90 37.97 48.67
CA ARG A 9 1.87 37.01 49.31
C ARG A 9 1.10 35.85 50.03
N TRP A 10 1.83 34.80 50.45
CA TRP A 10 1.61 33.72 51.47
C TRP A 10 0.69 33.99 52.70
N GLN A 11 0.24 33.06 53.58
CA GLN A 11 0.16 31.56 53.71
C GLN A 11 -0.39 31.24 55.14
N LYS A 12 -1.14 30.14 55.40
CA LYS A 12 -1.40 29.46 56.72
C LYS A 12 -2.30 28.20 56.53
N GLU A 13 -2.41 27.15 57.36
CA GLU A 13 -1.66 26.63 58.55
C GLU A 13 -1.84 25.07 58.68
N ARG A 14 -1.58 24.42 59.84
CA ARG A 14 -1.39 22.93 59.99
C ARG A 14 -2.23 22.25 61.13
N THR A 15 -2.18 20.89 61.15
CA THR A 15 -2.39 19.92 62.29
C THR A 15 -3.82 19.32 62.49
N ARG A 16 -4.07 18.11 63.08
CA ARG A 16 -3.24 16.99 63.64
C ARG A 16 -4.01 15.64 63.82
N LYS A 17 -3.50 14.52 63.24
CA LYS A 17 -3.49 13.05 63.63
C LYS A 17 -4.73 12.27 64.22
N PRO A 18 -4.72 10.89 64.25
CA PRO A 18 -5.94 10.03 64.22
C PRO A 18 -6.12 9.00 65.38
N ARG A 19 -7.15 8.12 65.32
CA ARG A 19 -7.33 6.90 66.16
C ARG A 19 -8.19 5.77 65.53
N THR A 20 -7.69 4.52 65.62
CA THR A 20 -8.29 3.18 65.95
C THR A 20 -9.80 2.85 65.80
N ARG A 21 -10.31 1.58 65.76
CA ARG A 21 -9.90 0.16 65.41
C ARG A 21 -11.01 -0.78 65.99
N PHE A 22 -11.35 -1.93 65.37
CA PHE A 22 -12.37 -2.94 65.80
C PHE A 22 -13.86 -2.48 65.80
N GLU A 23 -14.93 -3.30 65.67
CA GLU A 23 -15.20 -4.59 64.96
C GLU A 23 -16.73 -4.93 65.02
N TRP A 24 -17.13 -6.20 64.79
CA TRP A 24 -18.41 -6.88 65.08
C TRP A 24 -19.52 -7.03 64.01
N VAL A 25 -19.45 -8.20 63.32
CA VAL A 25 -20.51 -9.25 63.16
C VAL A 25 -21.74 -9.04 62.27
N LEU A 26 -22.14 -10.16 61.65
CA LEU A 26 -23.25 -10.36 60.71
C LEU A 26 -24.64 -10.22 61.36
N PHE A 27 -25.61 -9.81 60.53
CA PHE A 27 -26.98 -10.33 60.57
C PHE A 27 -27.41 -10.73 59.15
N MET A 28 -28.04 -11.90 58.98
CA MET A 28 -28.71 -12.27 57.73
C MET A 28 -30.23 -12.14 57.89
N MET A 29 -30.89 -11.42 56.97
CA MET A 29 -31.88 -12.04 56.06
C MET A 29 -32.48 -11.01 55.07
N ALA A 30 -32.72 -11.49 53.84
CA ALA A 30 -33.69 -10.99 52.86
C ALA A 30 -33.83 -9.47 52.60
N GLY A 31 -33.03 -8.95 51.66
CA GLY A 31 -33.29 -7.70 50.93
C GLY A 31 -32.76 -7.81 49.49
N PHE A 32 -33.58 -7.55 48.47
CA PHE A 32 -33.28 -7.89 47.07
C PHE A 32 -32.66 -6.71 46.28
N VAL A 33 -31.86 -7.04 45.25
CA VAL A 33 -31.31 -6.16 44.20
C VAL A 33 -30.31 -5.07 44.65
N ALA A 34 -29.00 -5.37 44.49
CA ALA A 34 -28.01 -4.54 43.77
C ALA A 34 -26.63 -5.21 43.85
N GLY A 35 -26.40 -6.24 43.04
CA GLY A 35 -25.13 -6.99 43.06
C GLY A 35 -23.97 -6.16 42.52
N GLY A 36 -23.01 -5.80 43.37
CA GLY A 36 -21.77 -5.15 42.94
C GLY A 36 -20.90 -6.10 42.13
N TRP A 37 -20.74 -5.84 40.83
CA TRP A 37 -19.72 -6.47 40.00
C TRP A 37 -18.61 -5.46 39.74
N PHE A 38 -17.53 -5.55 40.52
CA PHE A 38 -16.24 -5.01 40.11
C PHE A 38 -15.73 -5.84 38.93
N HIS A 39 -16.20 -5.53 37.74
CA HIS A 39 -15.53 -5.97 36.53
C HIS A 39 -14.13 -5.36 36.55
N LEU A 40 -13.11 -6.20 36.76
CA LEU A 40 -11.81 -5.92 36.17
C LEU A 40 -12.05 -5.80 34.66
N ALA A 41 -12.04 -4.56 34.18
CA ALA A 41 -11.94 -4.26 32.77
C ALA A 41 -10.59 -4.80 32.29
N HIS A 42 -10.59 -6.08 31.92
CA HIS A 42 -9.56 -6.63 31.06
C HIS A 42 -9.66 -5.80 29.79
N ALA A 43 -8.68 -4.91 29.59
CA ALA A 43 -8.49 -4.26 28.31
C ALA A 43 -8.20 -5.38 27.32
N GLN A 44 -9.24 -5.83 26.62
CA GLN A 44 -9.18 -6.95 25.69
C GLN A 44 -8.44 -6.45 24.46
N GLN A 45 -7.11 -6.42 24.57
CA GLN A 45 -6.18 -5.79 23.64
C GLN A 45 -6.37 -6.40 22.27
N TYR A 46 -7.12 -5.67 21.43
CA TYR A 46 -7.67 -6.18 20.20
C TYR A 46 -6.56 -6.19 19.16
N HIS A 47 -5.74 -7.26 19.18
CA HIS A 47 -4.69 -7.50 18.19
C HIS A 47 -5.32 -7.57 16.81
N LYS A 48 -5.34 -6.41 16.15
CA LYS A 48 -5.76 -6.24 14.76
C LYS A 48 -4.95 -7.21 13.90
N SER A 49 -5.65 -8.02 13.10
CA SER A 49 -5.01 -8.97 12.20
C SER A 49 -4.28 -8.21 11.09
N VAL A 50 -2.97 -8.04 11.26
CA VAL A 50 -2.08 -7.40 10.28
C VAL A 50 -2.02 -8.29 9.04
N TYR A 51 -2.34 -7.74 7.86
CA TYR A 51 -2.24 -8.53 6.63
C TYR A 51 -0.77 -8.79 6.25
N PRO A 52 -0.44 -9.89 5.54
CA PRO A 52 0.94 -10.29 5.26
C PRO A 52 1.82 -9.21 4.59
N TYR A 53 1.23 -8.30 3.81
CA TYR A 53 1.92 -7.20 3.12
C TYR A 53 1.57 -5.81 3.68
N GLU A 54 1.08 -5.73 4.91
CA GLU A 54 0.65 -4.48 5.57
C GLU A 54 1.67 -4.03 6.64
N VAL A 55 1.90 -2.73 6.73
CA VAL A 55 2.52 -2.08 7.90
C VAL A 55 1.49 -1.14 8.50
N ILE A 56 1.28 -1.22 9.82
CA ILE A 56 0.33 -0.38 10.54
C ILE A 56 1.10 0.42 11.58
N VAL A 57 1.05 1.74 11.51
CA VAL A 57 1.62 2.66 12.51
C VAL A 57 0.52 3.12 13.45
N TYR A 58 0.88 3.36 14.71
CA TYR A 58 -0.05 3.69 15.80
C TYR A 58 0.42 4.92 16.58
N GLU A 59 -0.55 5.74 16.97
CA GLU A 59 -0.34 6.99 17.72
C GLU A 59 0.27 6.75 19.11
N HIS A 60 -0.04 5.61 19.73
CA HIS A 60 0.44 5.25 21.05
C HIS A 60 1.15 3.89 21.03
N LYS A 61 1.77 3.58 22.17
CA LYS A 61 2.40 2.30 22.46
C LYS A 61 1.41 1.14 22.47
N ASP A 62 1.96 -0.07 22.45
CA ASP A 62 1.25 -1.34 22.54
C ASP A 62 0.13 -1.53 21.49
N TYR A 63 0.31 -0.87 20.34
CA TYR A 63 -0.58 -0.87 19.17
C TYR A 63 -1.95 -0.22 19.44
N THR A 64 -1.94 0.95 20.09
CA THR A 64 -3.15 1.68 20.52
C THR A 64 -3.18 3.14 20.03
N GLY A 65 -4.29 3.85 20.27
CA GLY A 65 -4.52 5.22 19.76
C GLY A 65 -5.09 5.25 18.33
N ALA A 66 -4.97 6.38 17.62
CA ALA A 66 -5.21 6.40 16.18
C ALA A 66 -4.19 5.52 15.43
N PHE A 67 -4.49 5.15 14.19
CA PHE A 67 -3.57 4.36 13.36
C PHE A 67 -3.63 4.74 11.88
N GLN A 68 -2.57 4.45 11.13
CA GLN A 68 -2.55 4.49 9.67
C GLN A 68 -1.96 3.19 9.12
N SER A 69 -2.48 2.73 7.97
CA SER A 69 -2.09 1.47 7.33
C SER A 69 -1.47 1.72 5.95
N PHE A 70 -0.41 0.97 5.65
CA PHE A 70 0.35 1.02 4.41
C PHE A 70 0.49 -0.39 3.85
N THR A 71 -0.31 -0.73 2.84
CA THR A 71 -0.24 -2.02 2.15
C THR A 71 0.69 -1.94 0.95
N LEU A 72 1.64 -2.87 0.86
CA LEU A 72 2.42 -3.14 -0.34
C LEU A 72 1.61 -4.06 -1.26
N ASP A 73 1.40 -3.67 -2.53
CA ASP A 73 0.96 -4.61 -3.57
C ASP A 73 2.10 -5.62 -3.80
N PRO A 74 1.86 -6.94 -3.69
CA PRO A 74 2.89 -7.96 -3.90
C PRO A 74 3.57 -7.88 -5.29
N ASN A 75 2.90 -7.27 -6.27
CA ASN A 75 3.39 -7.08 -7.64
C ASN A 75 4.15 -5.75 -7.83
N LYS A 76 4.38 -5.00 -6.75
CA LYS A 76 5.25 -3.82 -6.69
C LYS A 76 6.53 -4.16 -5.94
N ARG A 77 7.60 -3.40 -6.19
CA ARG A 77 8.91 -3.54 -5.53
C ARG A 77 8.92 -2.90 -4.14
N LEU A 78 8.31 -1.72 -4.02
CA LEU A 78 8.24 -0.90 -2.81
C LEU A 78 6.87 -0.23 -2.70
N LYS A 79 6.49 0.20 -1.49
CA LYS A 79 5.51 1.26 -1.28
C LYS A 79 6.21 2.46 -0.65
N ILE A 80 6.29 3.54 -1.41
CA ILE A 80 6.99 4.78 -1.08
C ILE A 80 5.98 5.75 -0.45
N VAL A 81 6.31 6.32 0.71
CA VAL A 81 5.46 7.24 1.48
C VAL A 81 6.31 8.45 1.92
N PRO A 82 6.47 9.48 1.06
CA PRO A 82 7.40 10.60 1.31
C PRO A 82 6.89 11.62 2.33
N PHE A 83 5.62 11.55 2.69
CA PHE A 83 4.96 12.34 3.73
C PHE A 83 3.94 11.44 4.43
N LEU A 84 3.87 11.48 5.75
CA LEU A 84 2.75 10.93 6.51
C LEU A 84 1.54 11.88 6.47
N ASP A 85 0.38 11.38 6.89
CA ASP A 85 -0.75 12.26 7.18
C ASP A 85 -0.47 13.11 8.43
N LYS A 86 -1.03 14.32 8.51
CA LYS A 86 -0.84 15.23 9.66
C LYS A 86 -1.35 14.66 10.99
N SER A 87 -2.16 13.62 10.96
CA SER A 87 -2.58 12.87 12.15
C SER A 87 -1.49 11.90 12.68
N MET A 88 -0.50 11.52 11.87
CA MET A 88 0.55 10.54 12.21
C MET A 88 1.98 11.11 12.16
N ASP A 89 2.21 12.16 11.35
CA ASP A 89 3.50 12.85 11.26
C ASP A 89 3.99 13.28 12.66
N ASN A 90 5.17 12.80 13.06
CA ASN A 90 5.79 13.05 14.36
C ASN A 90 4.90 12.67 15.57
N ARG A 91 4.14 11.57 15.45
CA ARG A 91 3.23 11.03 16.47
C ARG A 91 3.15 9.50 16.50
N ILE A 92 4.20 8.78 16.08
CA ILE A 92 4.19 7.31 16.03
C ILE A 92 5.00 6.76 17.21
N SER A 93 4.33 6.10 18.15
CA SER A 93 4.99 5.43 19.29
C SER A 93 5.01 3.89 19.19
N SER A 94 4.28 3.28 18.24
CA SER A 94 4.41 1.85 17.91
C SER A 94 4.01 1.51 16.47
N PHE A 95 4.45 0.36 15.96
CA PHE A 95 4.00 -0.16 14.65
C PHE A 95 3.99 -1.69 14.59
N GLN A 96 3.17 -2.23 13.69
CA GLN A 96 3.11 -3.66 13.37
C GLN A 96 3.50 -3.91 11.92
N CYS A 97 4.23 -5.01 11.66
CA CYS A 97 4.62 -5.45 10.32
C CYS A 97 4.01 -6.82 9.99
N GLY A 98 3.43 -6.94 8.80
CA GLY A 98 3.00 -8.22 8.23
C GLY A 98 4.17 -9.13 7.86
N GLU A 99 3.93 -10.44 7.84
CA GLU A 99 4.99 -11.46 7.71
C GLU A 99 5.87 -11.36 6.44
N LYS A 100 5.38 -10.76 5.35
CA LYS A 100 6.08 -10.60 4.07
C LYS A 100 6.70 -9.22 3.86
N VAL A 101 6.56 -8.28 4.81
CA VAL A 101 7.07 -6.90 4.66
C VAL A 101 8.04 -6.50 5.76
N GLY A 102 8.97 -5.61 5.39
CA GLY A 102 9.68 -4.75 6.31
C GLY A 102 9.37 -3.29 6.01
N VAL A 103 9.75 -2.41 6.94
CA VAL A 103 9.62 -0.96 6.82
C VAL A 103 10.95 -0.28 7.08
N MET A 104 11.28 0.71 6.26
CA MET A 104 12.37 1.65 6.49
C MET A 104 11.74 2.99 6.87
N VAL A 105 12.07 3.52 8.05
CA VAL A 105 11.48 4.75 8.61
C VAL A 105 12.51 5.86 8.77
N PHE A 106 12.04 7.10 8.61
CA PHE A 106 12.85 8.30 8.51
C PHE A 106 12.20 9.43 9.33
N ASN A 107 13.01 10.18 10.09
CA ASN A 107 12.52 11.22 11.00
C ASN A 107 12.26 12.59 10.36
N HIS A 108 12.47 12.70 9.05
CA HIS A 108 11.99 13.83 8.26
C HIS A 108 11.24 13.35 7.01
N PRO A 109 10.45 14.22 6.36
CA PRO A 109 9.86 13.95 5.05
C PRO A 109 10.91 13.65 3.98
N LYS A 110 10.48 13.12 2.83
CA LYS A 110 11.34 12.75 1.68
C LYS A 110 12.52 11.82 2.01
N PHE A 111 12.38 10.92 3.00
CA PHE A 111 13.42 9.92 3.31
C PHE A 111 14.75 10.52 3.82
N ILE A 112 14.65 11.67 4.47
CA ILE A 112 15.74 12.33 5.20
C ILE A 112 15.81 11.73 6.60
N HIS A 113 16.98 11.25 7.03
CA HIS A 113 17.21 10.78 8.40
C HIS A 113 18.43 11.45 9.02
N PHE A 114 18.27 12.03 10.21
CA PHE A 114 19.38 12.50 11.04
C PHE A 114 19.43 11.72 12.34
N THR A 115 20.57 11.10 12.62
CA THR A 115 20.85 10.40 13.89
C THR A 115 21.68 11.32 14.79
N PRO A 116 21.17 11.80 15.94
CA PRO A 116 21.98 12.59 16.86
C PRO A 116 23.16 11.77 17.38
N ASN A 117 24.33 12.39 17.47
CA ASN A 117 25.57 11.73 17.87
C ASN A 117 25.54 11.28 19.35
N VAL A 118 25.22 10.00 19.59
CA VAL A 118 25.27 9.37 20.92
C VAL A 118 26.43 8.37 20.95
N PRO A 119 27.46 8.56 21.80
CA PRO A 119 28.56 7.62 21.92
C PRO A 119 28.10 6.20 22.29
N GLY A 120 28.63 5.19 21.58
CA GLY A 120 28.50 3.78 21.95
C GLY A 120 27.45 2.95 21.18
N PHE A 121 26.83 3.49 20.13
CA PHE A 121 25.90 2.74 19.26
C PHE A 121 26.32 2.82 17.79
N GLU A 122 26.25 1.70 17.07
CA GLU A 122 26.24 1.69 15.60
C GLU A 122 24.84 2.11 15.12
N TYR A 123 24.76 3.23 14.40
CA TYR A 123 23.49 3.77 13.92
C TYR A 123 23.19 3.37 12.48
N SER A 124 21.90 3.23 12.13
CA SER A 124 21.50 3.07 10.74
C SER A 124 21.39 4.44 10.07
N HIS A 125 22.53 4.93 9.61
CA HIS A 125 22.76 6.33 9.20
C HIS A 125 21.89 6.85 8.04
N VAL A 126 21.05 6.01 7.43
CA VAL A 126 20.26 6.34 6.23
C VAL A 126 18.75 6.17 6.41
N GLY A 127 18.29 5.74 7.60
CA GLY A 127 16.89 5.39 7.86
C GLY A 127 16.80 4.01 8.50
N ARG A 128 15.95 3.86 9.53
CA ARG A 128 15.95 2.65 10.36
C ARG A 128 15.09 1.55 9.78
N GLN A 129 15.62 0.33 9.76
CA GLN A 129 15.02 -0.83 9.08
C GLN A 129 14.44 -1.81 10.09
N TYR A 130 13.18 -2.20 9.90
CA TYR A 130 12.46 -3.11 10.77
C TYR A 130 11.72 -4.17 9.94
N SER A 131 11.57 -5.38 10.48
CA SER A 131 10.76 -6.45 9.86
C SER A 131 9.94 -7.25 10.87
N GLU A 132 9.81 -6.71 12.08
CA GLU A 132 9.04 -7.25 13.19
C GLU A 132 8.34 -6.08 13.88
N SER A 133 7.18 -6.36 14.48
CA SER A 133 6.35 -5.35 15.17
C SER A 133 7.06 -4.82 16.42
N VAL A 134 7.01 -3.50 16.61
CA VAL A 134 7.64 -2.80 17.75
C VAL A 134 6.56 -2.11 18.60
N PRO A 135 6.33 -2.52 19.85
CA PRO A 135 5.26 -2.00 20.71
C PRO A 135 5.62 -0.68 21.42
N ASP A 136 6.90 -0.30 21.50
CA ASP A 136 7.36 0.90 22.19
C ASP A 136 8.63 1.45 21.50
N LEU A 137 8.52 2.60 20.81
CA LEU A 137 9.64 3.24 20.10
C LEU A 137 10.47 4.19 20.98
N SER A 138 9.99 4.50 22.19
CA SER A 138 10.72 5.26 23.22
C SER A 138 11.79 4.42 23.91
N SER A 139 11.72 3.10 23.79
CA SER A 139 12.71 2.17 24.35
C SER A 139 14.14 2.60 23.97
N PRO A 140 15.13 2.54 24.90
CA PRO A 140 16.51 2.99 24.65
C PRO A 140 17.22 2.32 23.46
N ASN A 141 16.69 1.20 22.97
CA ASN A 141 17.17 0.48 21.78
C ASN A 141 16.70 1.13 20.46
N PHE A 142 15.56 1.82 20.48
CA PHE A 142 14.97 2.46 19.30
C PHE A 142 15.18 3.98 19.38
N ARG A 143 14.52 4.70 20.29
CA ARG A 143 14.59 6.17 20.38
C ARG A 143 14.21 6.84 19.05
N ILE A 144 13.03 6.48 18.54
CA ILE A 144 12.36 7.15 17.40
C ILE A 144 10.85 7.35 17.67
N ASP A 145 10.48 7.36 18.95
CA ASP A 145 9.14 7.73 19.45
C ASP A 145 8.81 9.14 18.97
N ASP A 146 7.67 9.31 18.30
CA ASP A 146 7.18 10.60 17.79
C ASP A 146 8.18 11.34 16.85
N ASP A 147 9.16 10.62 16.29
CA ASP A 147 10.26 11.10 15.44
C ASP A 147 10.23 10.34 14.09
N ILE A 148 9.06 10.30 13.43
CA ILE A 148 8.85 9.64 12.14
C ILE A 148 7.95 10.53 11.26
N SER A 149 8.43 10.83 10.03
CA SER A 149 7.76 11.69 9.05
C SER A 149 7.65 11.10 7.64
N SER A 150 8.45 10.08 7.30
CA SER A 150 8.31 9.34 6.03
C SER A 150 8.76 7.88 6.17
N LEU A 151 8.29 7.02 5.27
CA LEU A 151 8.61 5.59 5.28
C LEU A 151 8.59 4.93 3.90
N ILE A 152 9.26 3.79 3.80
CA ILE A 152 9.23 2.90 2.63
C ILE A 152 8.92 1.48 3.12
N VAL A 153 7.84 0.87 2.63
CA VAL A 153 7.53 -0.55 2.85
C VAL A 153 8.17 -1.37 1.74
N TYR A 154 8.83 -2.48 2.07
CA TYR A 154 9.55 -3.34 1.14
C TYR A 154 9.28 -4.83 1.40
N HIS A 155 9.49 -5.69 0.42
CA HIS A 155 9.40 -7.16 0.60
C HIS A 155 10.48 -7.64 1.57
N ARG A 156 10.08 -8.31 2.66
CA ARG A 156 10.98 -8.75 3.74
C ARG A 156 12.15 -9.60 3.23
N ASP A 157 11.87 -10.48 2.27
CA ASP A 157 12.84 -11.42 1.67
C ASP A 157 13.87 -10.74 0.74
N LEU A 158 13.65 -9.48 0.35
CA LEU A 158 14.60 -8.66 -0.42
C LEU A 158 15.39 -7.73 0.50
N GLY A 159 14.75 -7.17 1.53
CA GLY A 159 15.22 -5.99 2.24
C GLY A 159 14.91 -4.70 1.48
N PRO A 160 15.33 -3.52 1.98
CA PRO A 160 15.27 -2.30 1.20
C PRO A 160 16.22 -2.41 0.00
N THR A 161 15.79 -1.92 -1.16
CA THR A 161 16.57 -1.99 -2.42
C THR A 161 16.82 -0.58 -2.95
N GLY A 162 18.09 -0.18 -2.99
CA GLY A 162 18.48 1.18 -3.35
C GLY A 162 19.93 1.47 -2.98
N VAL A 163 20.28 2.76 -2.92
CA VAL A 163 21.62 3.24 -2.59
C VAL A 163 21.54 4.36 -1.55
N ALA A 164 22.44 4.33 -0.58
CA ALA A 164 22.72 5.47 0.28
C ALA A 164 23.93 6.23 -0.25
N LEU A 165 23.82 7.56 -0.28
CA LEU A 165 24.93 8.47 -0.54
C LEU A 165 25.18 9.31 0.71
N ALA A 166 26.46 9.54 1.00
CA ALA A 166 26.93 10.18 2.23
C ALA A 166 28.03 11.20 1.94
N ASN A 167 28.02 12.32 2.65
CA ASN A 167 29.06 13.36 2.52
C ASN A 167 30.31 13.14 3.37
N LYS A 168 30.40 12.04 4.12
CA LYS A 168 31.55 11.67 4.96
C LYS A 168 31.71 10.14 5.02
N PRO A 169 32.87 9.60 5.43
CA PRO A 169 33.06 8.16 5.59
C PRO A 169 32.26 7.68 6.80
N ILE A 170 31.74 6.44 6.76
CA ILE A 170 30.89 5.88 7.82
C ILE A 170 31.54 5.97 9.23
N SER A 171 32.86 5.95 9.34
CA SER A 171 33.59 6.08 10.62
C SER A 171 33.48 7.47 11.29
N GLN A 172 33.01 8.50 10.58
CA GLN A 172 32.83 9.86 11.11
C GLN A 172 31.35 10.10 11.41
N LEU A 173 30.92 9.63 12.58
CA LEU A 173 29.51 9.35 12.91
C LEU A 173 28.63 10.58 13.23
N SER A 174 29.20 11.79 13.35
CA SER A 174 28.55 12.92 14.03
C SER A 174 27.67 13.80 13.15
N ASP A 175 28.11 14.10 11.92
CA ASP A 175 27.57 15.17 11.08
C ASP A 175 27.42 14.69 9.62
N GLN A 176 26.96 13.45 9.43
CA GLN A 176 26.71 12.88 8.12
C GLN A 176 25.38 13.39 7.57
N ASN A 177 25.42 14.09 6.44
CA ASN A 177 24.24 14.24 5.61
C ASN A 177 24.14 13.00 4.72
N ASN A 178 23.01 12.29 4.81
CA ASN A 178 22.79 11.04 4.09
C ASN A 178 21.44 11.08 3.37
N ARG A 179 21.37 10.49 2.18
CA ARG A 179 20.11 10.34 1.41
C ARG A 179 19.98 8.91 0.91
N PHE A 180 18.80 8.32 1.06
CA PHE A 180 18.47 7.02 0.48
C PHE A 180 17.73 7.21 -0.85
N TYR A 181 18.34 6.73 -1.93
CA TYR A 181 17.81 6.74 -3.28
C TYR A 181 17.33 5.33 -3.64
N PHE A 182 16.02 5.19 -3.77
CA PHE A 182 15.32 3.92 -3.97
C PHE A 182 15.21 3.52 -5.44
N LEU A 183 14.95 2.24 -5.69
CA LEU A 183 14.43 1.77 -6.99
C LEU A 183 12.94 2.17 -7.18
N PRO A 184 12.42 2.16 -8.42
CA PRO A 184 10.99 2.43 -8.67
C PRO A 184 10.02 1.55 -7.87
N GLU A 185 8.78 2.01 -7.70
CA GLU A 185 7.71 1.16 -7.11
C GLU A 185 7.33 -0.02 -8.02
N ASP A 186 7.44 0.10 -9.34
CA ASP A 186 7.03 -0.95 -10.28
C ASP A 186 8.21 -1.85 -10.73
N TRP A 187 7.96 -3.15 -10.86
CA TRP A 187 8.95 -4.12 -11.34
C TRP A 187 9.25 -4.00 -12.85
N SER A 188 8.30 -3.47 -13.63
CA SER A 188 8.49 -3.17 -15.06
C SER A 188 9.38 -1.96 -15.31
N GLU A 189 9.58 -1.10 -14.30
CA GLU A 189 10.55 -0.02 -14.33
C GLU A 189 11.90 -0.53 -13.77
N PRO A 190 12.95 -0.65 -14.60
CA PRO A 190 14.23 -1.23 -14.17
C PRO A 190 15.13 -0.23 -13.45
N SER A 191 14.94 1.08 -13.65
CA SER A 191 15.77 2.12 -13.06
C SER A 191 15.03 3.43 -12.80
N LEU A 192 15.61 4.28 -11.94
CA LEU A 192 15.12 5.62 -11.62
C LEU A 192 16.28 6.63 -11.65
N CYS A 193 16.17 7.68 -12.48
CA CYS A 193 17.09 8.81 -12.49
C CYS A 193 16.66 9.90 -11.49
N PHE A 194 17.46 10.08 -10.44
CA PHE A 194 17.37 11.19 -9.49
C PHE A 194 18.16 12.37 -10.05
N LYS A 195 17.43 13.31 -10.66
CA LYS A 195 17.98 14.36 -11.55
C LYS A 195 18.90 15.39 -10.88
N THR A 196 18.92 15.46 -9.56
CA THR A 196 19.69 16.39 -8.72
C THR A 196 19.90 15.73 -7.36
N LEU A 197 21.01 15.98 -6.66
CA LEU A 197 21.29 15.29 -5.39
C LEU A 197 20.87 16.05 -4.13
N GLU A 198 19.97 17.04 -4.25
CA GLU A 198 19.52 17.94 -3.17
C GLU A 198 20.72 18.45 -2.34
N ASP A 199 20.79 18.12 -1.05
CA ASP A 199 21.81 18.61 -0.12
C ASP A 199 23.15 17.82 -0.19
N LEU A 200 23.36 17.02 -1.24
CA LEU A 200 24.59 16.24 -1.52
C LEU A 200 25.23 16.55 -2.89
N ASP A 201 24.71 17.57 -3.59
CA ASP A 201 25.13 17.97 -4.94
C ASP A 201 26.56 18.52 -4.93
N GLY A 202 27.52 17.75 -5.46
CA GLY A 202 28.96 18.06 -5.35
C GLY A 202 29.61 17.74 -3.99
N GLU A 203 28.88 17.18 -3.02
CA GLU A 203 29.35 16.97 -1.63
C GLU A 203 29.48 15.46 -1.29
N SER A 204 29.51 14.58 -2.29
CA SER A 204 29.39 13.13 -2.08
C SER A 204 30.75 12.42 -1.93
N GLU A 205 31.01 11.80 -0.78
CA GLU A 205 32.26 11.08 -0.48
C GLU A 205 32.12 9.54 -0.50
N PHE A 206 30.99 9.01 0.00
CA PHE A 206 30.84 7.59 0.33
C PHE A 206 29.47 7.03 -0.10
N LEU A 207 29.44 5.74 -0.45
CA LEU A 207 28.28 5.09 -1.06
C LEU A 207 28.04 3.68 -0.49
N VAL A 208 26.77 3.35 -0.18
CA VAL A 208 26.31 2.01 0.24
C VAL A 208 25.19 1.49 -0.64
N LEU A 209 25.30 0.28 -1.18
CA LEU A 209 24.25 -0.41 -1.92
C LEU A 209 23.44 -1.33 -1.00
N PHE A 210 22.11 -1.23 -1.05
CA PHE A 210 21.18 -2.06 -0.27
C PHE A 210 20.45 -3.07 -1.18
N PRO A 211 20.31 -4.34 -0.74
CA PRO A 211 20.69 -4.87 0.57
C PRO A 211 22.19 -5.20 0.70
N GLU A 212 22.73 -5.01 1.90
CA GLU A 212 24.13 -5.31 2.22
C GLU A 212 24.40 -6.81 2.49
N LYS A 213 23.36 -7.57 2.84
CA LYS A 213 23.51 -8.94 3.32
C LYS A 213 23.61 -9.94 2.16
N LYS A 214 24.67 -10.75 2.16
CA LYS A 214 25.03 -11.71 1.08
C LYS A 214 24.04 -12.86 0.88
N ASP A 215 23.14 -13.08 1.82
CA ASP A 215 22.07 -14.08 1.82
C ASP A 215 20.74 -13.57 1.26
N SER A 216 20.57 -12.25 1.04
CA SER A 216 19.39 -11.71 0.35
C SER A 216 19.41 -12.03 -1.15
N PHE A 217 18.25 -12.37 -1.72
CA PHE A 217 18.07 -12.53 -3.16
C PHE A 217 18.41 -11.25 -3.96
N ALA A 218 18.22 -10.07 -3.36
CA ALA A 218 18.54 -8.78 -3.96
C ALA A 218 20.04 -8.39 -3.83
N TYR A 219 20.86 -9.19 -3.15
CA TYR A 219 22.31 -9.05 -3.21
C TYR A 219 22.80 -9.41 -4.63
N GLY A 220 23.71 -8.62 -5.18
CA GLY A 220 24.11 -8.79 -6.58
C GLY A 220 23.08 -8.28 -7.60
N LYS A 221 22.13 -7.42 -7.21
CA LYS A 221 21.02 -6.94 -8.08
C LYS A 221 20.84 -5.42 -8.14
N VAL A 222 21.44 -4.64 -7.24
CA VAL A 222 21.30 -3.18 -7.24
C VAL A 222 22.59 -2.54 -7.71
N HIS A 223 22.48 -1.72 -8.75
CA HIS A 223 23.57 -0.92 -9.29
C HIS A 223 23.19 0.57 -9.19
N VAL A 224 24.20 1.42 -9.11
CA VAL A 224 24.06 2.88 -9.17
C VAL A 224 24.97 3.43 -10.25
N THR A 225 24.51 4.40 -11.01
CA THR A 225 25.37 5.20 -11.90
C THR A 225 25.36 6.65 -11.40
N LEU A 226 26.51 7.15 -10.94
CA LEU A 226 26.72 8.56 -10.61
C LEU A 226 27.07 9.33 -11.89
N PHE A 227 26.66 10.61 -11.98
CA PHE A 227 26.86 11.45 -13.15
C PHE A 227 27.45 12.83 -12.80
N GLU A 228 28.32 13.36 -13.67
CA GLU A 228 29.03 14.64 -13.45
C GLU A 228 28.11 15.88 -13.65
N LYS A 229 26.84 15.70 -14.05
CA LYS A 229 25.86 16.75 -14.30
C LYS A 229 24.47 16.34 -13.83
N PRO A 230 23.54 17.29 -13.59
CA PRO A 230 22.13 17.01 -13.40
C PRO A 230 21.48 16.24 -14.56
N ASN A 231 20.31 15.63 -14.29
CA ASN A 231 19.47 14.86 -15.23
C ASN A 231 20.11 13.56 -15.80
N CYS A 232 21.06 12.96 -15.09
CA CYS A 232 21.80 11.76 -15.48
C CYS A 232 22.59 11.96 -16.79
N GLN A 233 23.48 12.95 -16.80
CA GLN A 233 24.22 13.40 -18.00
C GLN A 233 25.72 13.71 -17.73
N GLY A 234 26.48 13.84 -18.82
CA GLY A 234 27.94 14.04 -18.79
C GLY A 234 28.69 12.71 -18.69
N LYS A 235 29.89 12.71 -18.10
CA LYS A 235 30.58 11.47 -17.68
C LYS A 235 29.83 10.79 -16.53
N TRP A 236 30.14 9.51 -16.32
CA TRP A 236 29.51 8.68 -15.29
C TRP A 236 30.46 7.65 -14.67
N LEU A 237 30.10 7.17 -13.48
CA LEU A 237 30.67 5.99 -12.82
C LEU A 237 29.54 5.05 -12.41
N THR A 238 29.57 3.80 -12.87
CA THR A 238 28.64 2.76 -12.42
C THR A 238 29.30 1.88 -11.34
N LEU A 239 28.63 1.74 -10.19
CA LEU A 239 29.01 0.86 -9.08
C LEU A 239 27.93 -0.20 -8.83
N PRO A 240 28.29 -1.46 -8.55
CA PRO A 240 29.65 -2.00 -8.54
C PRO A 240 30.22 -2.08 -9.97
N GLY A 241 31.51 -1.80 -10.10
CA GLY A 241 32.26 -1.98 -11.35
C GLY A 241 32.80 -3.40 -11.51
N ALA A 242 33.71 -3.59 -12.47
CA ALA A 242 34.48 -4.83 -12.59
C ALA A 242 35.41 -5.02 -11.38
N GLY A 243 35.41 -6.21 -10.78
CA GLY A 243 36.19 -6.52 -9.58
C GLY A 243 35.49 -7.43 -8.56
N GLY A 244 34.18 -7.67 -8.73
CA GLY A 244 33.34 -8.42 -7.80
C GLY A 244 32.38 -7.51 -7.03
N TYR A 245 31.32 -8.09 -6.46
CA TYR A 245 30.25 -7.31 -5.84
C TYR A 245 30.65 -6.87 -4.42
N SER A 246 30.89 -5.56 -4.25
CA SER A 246 30.91 -4.87 -2.95
C SER A 246 29.58 -4.13 -2.76
N THR A 247 29.22 -3.85 -1.51
CA THR A 247 28.10 -2.95 -1.15
C THR A 247 28.57 -1.64 -0.52
N ARG A 248 29.88 -1.43 -0.33
CA ARG A 248 30.43 -0.21 0.28
C ARG A 248 31.58 0.31 -0.56
N PHE A 249 31.60 1.62 -0.78
CA PHE A 249 32.55 2.31 -1.67
C PHE A 249 32.93 3.68 -1.12
N GLU A 250 34.24 3.94 -1.03
CA GLU A 250 34.81 5.28 -0.88
C GLU A 250 35.03 5.84 -2.30
N LEU A 251 34.40 6.98 -2.63
CA LEU A 251 34.34 7.47 -4.01
C LEU A 251 35.68 8.04 -4.50
N ASN A 252 36.53 8.52 -3.59
CA ASN A 252 37.90 8.96 -3.88
C ASN A 252 38.79 7.85 -4.48
N ARG A 253 38.55 6.58 -4.16
CA ARG A 253 39.24 5.42 -4.76
C ARG A 253 38.92 5.22 -6.24
N TYR A 254 37.91 5.92 -6.75
CA TYR A 254 37.46 5.90 -8.14
C TYR A 254 37.67 7.24 -8.86
N ASP A 255 38.25 8.25 -8.19
CA ASP A 255 38.27 9.66 -8.65
C ASP A 255 36.85 10.22 -8.86
N TRP A 256 35.92 9.94 -7.94
CA TRP A 256 34.49 10.32 -8.01
C TRP A 256 33.89 10.94 -6.74
N ASP A 257 34.73 11.20 -5.74
CA ASP A 257 34.49 12.14 -4.66
C ASP A 257 34.12 13.53 -5.20
N GLU A 258 33.16 14.20 -4.55
CA GLU A 258 32.70 15.58 -4.83
C GLU A 258 32.19 15.85 -6.27
N LYS A 259 32.06 14.82 -7.12
CA LYS A 259 31.75 14.98 -8.57
C LYS A 259 30.33 14.59 -8.98
N ALA A 260 29.53 14.04 -8.06
CA ALA A 260 28.18 13.59 -8.37
C ALA A 260 27.17 14.76 -8.29
N HIS A 261 26.41 14.97 -9.37
CA HIS A 261 25.31 15.95 -9.46
C HIS A 261 23.96 15.32 -9.87
N SER A 262 23.96 14.05 -10.23
CA SER A 262 22.75 13.21 -10.31
C SER A 262 23.13 11.74 -10.27
N LEU A 263 22.15 10.86 -10.06
CA LEU A 263 22.37 9.41 -10.10
C LEU A 263 21.18 8.64 -10.67
N GLU A 264 21.47 7.51 -11.29
CA GLU A 264 20.49 6.48 -11.66
C GLU A 264 20.65 5.27 -10.73
N VAL A 265 19.56 4.80 -10.13
CA VAL A 265 19.53 3.51 -9.40
C VAL A 265 18.88 2.46 -10.31
N ARG A 266 19.52 1.30 -10.50
CA ARG A 266 19.10 0.25 -11.43
C ARG A 266 19.02 -1.13 -10.78
N TRP A 267 17.97 -1.88 -11.11
CA TRP A 267 17.84 -3.31 -10.86
C TRP A 267 18.46 -4.12 -12.01
N GLU A 268 19.27 -5.12 -11.70
CA GLU A 268 19.86 -6.03 -12.68
C GLU A 268 19.52 -7.50 -12.38
N GLY A 269 19.17 -8.24 -13.43
CA GLY A 269 18.71 -9.63 -13.34
C GLY A 269 17.18 -9.77 -13.33
N PRO A 270 16.66 -10.99 -13.12
CA PRO A 270 15.22 -11.25 -13.17
C PRO A 270 14.47 -10.49 -12.07
N ILE A 271 13.22 -10.14 -12.35
CA ILE A 271 12.25 -9.77 -11.32
C ILE A 271 12.13 -10.95 -10.33
N PRO A 272 12.19 -10.73 -9.00
CA PRO A 272 12.01 -11.81 -8.04
C PRO A 272 10.64 -12.49 -8.24
N PRO A 273 10.56 -13.84 -8.21
CA PRO A 273 9.27 -14.50 -8.22
C PRO A 273 8.51 -14.11 -6.95
N VAL A 274 7.36 -13.45 -7.10
CA VAL A 274 6.48 -13.12 -5.96
C VAL A 274 6.04 -14.44 -5.33
N PHE A 275 6.56 -14.74 -4.13
CA PHE A 275 6.33 -16.02 -3.44
C PHE A 275 4.92 -16.11 -2.84
N VAL A 276 3.92 -16.22 -3.71
CA VAL A 276 2.58 -16.69 -3.36
C VAL A 276 2.71 -18.15 -2.91
N GLN A 277 2.86 -18.37 -1.60
CA GLN A 277 3.06 -19.70 -1.00
C GLN A 277 1.78 -20.55 -1.02
N GLY A 278 1.39 -21.00 -2.22
CA GLY A 278 0.34 -21.99 -2.47
C GLY A 278 0.93 -23.35 -2.89
N LYS A 279 1.83 -23.93 -2.07
CA LYS A 279 2.56 -25.15 -2.42
C LYS A 279 1.69 -26.41 -2.31
N ILE A 280 0.92 -26.71 -3.36
CA ILE A 280 0.38 -28.06 -3.61
C ILE A 280 1.50 -28.89 -4.27
N SER A 281 1.78 -30.08 -3.74
CA SER A 281 2.91 -30.90 -4.18
C SER A 281 2.63 -31.70 -5.47
N GLY A 282 3.49 -31.54 -6.50
CA GLY A 282 3.49 -32.44 -7.66
C GLY A 282 4.40 -32.03 -8.84
N VAL A 283 5.50 -32.76 -9.05
CA VAL A 283 6.12 -33.24 -10.32
C VAL A 283 5.98 -32.37 -11.62
N ALA A 284 7.00 -32.03 -12.42
CA ALA A 284 8.49 -32.05 -12.34
C ALA A 284 9.16 -31.28 -13.52
N LYS A 285 10.49 -31.00 -13.42
CA LYS A 285 11.59 -30.89 -14.44
C LYS A 285 11.25 -31.03 -15.97
N VAL A 286 11.87 -30.37 -16.98
CA VAL A 286 12.90 -29.30 -17.27
C VAL A 286 12.66 -28.83 -18.77
N PRO A 287 13.56 -28.19 -19.58
CA PRO A 287 14.52 -27.07 -19.42
C PRO A 287 14.43 -25.93 -20.49
N GLU A 288 14.90 -24.73 -20.10
CA GLU A 288 15.79 -23.75 -20.79
C GLU A 288 16.12 -23.76 -22.32
N SER A 289 15.85 -22.62 -23.01
CA SER A 289 16.61 -22.03 -24.16
C SER A 289 16.11 -20.59 -24.47
N GLN A 290 16.90 -19.51 -24.39
CA GLN A 290 17.70 -18.85 -25.48
C GLN A 290 16.86 -18.30 -26.69
N VAL A 291 17.07 -17.10 -27.29
CA VAL A 291 18.06 -15.99 -27.11
C VAL A 291 17.62 -14.67 -27.82
N HIS A 292 18.18 -13.50 -27.43
CA HIS A 292 18.43 -12.16 -28.09
C HIS A 292 17.72 -11.66 -29.40
N VAL A 293 17.62 -10.36 -29.82
CA VAL A 293 18.08 -9.00 -29.34
C VAL A 293 17.41 -7.80 -30.07
N ARG A 294 17.35 -6.62 -29.39
CA ARG A 294 17.22 -5.19 -29.86
C ARG A 294 16.06 -4.65 -30.74
N ALA A 295 15.78 -3.35 -30.52
CA ALA A 295 15.09 -2.39 -31.40
C ALA A 295 16.09 -1.47 -32.15
N PRO A 296 15.69 -0.58 -33.09
CA PRO A 296 14.91 0.66 -32.85
C PRO A 296 13.70 0.79 -33.82
N SER A 297 12.91 1.88 -33.97
CA SER A 297 12.98 3.30 -33.54
C SER A 297 11.54 3.89 -33.36
N ALA A 298 11.41 5.07 -32.75
CA ALA A 298 10.19 5.91 -32.82
C ALA A 298 10.25 6.85 -34.08
N PRO A 299 9.16 7.52 -34.55
CA PRO A 299 8.32 8.43 -33.74
C PRO A 299 6.78 8.30 -33.87
N THR A 300 6.09 8.90 -32.89
CA THR A 300 4.75 9.56 -32.83
C THR A 300 3.89 9.53 -34.12
N GLU A 301 2.59 9.17 -34.13
CA GLU A 301 1.47 9.88 -33.46
C GLU A 301 0.14 9.06 -33.50
N ALA A 302 -0.98 9.69 -33.12
CA ALA A 302 -2.39 9.24 -33.14
C ALA A 302 -2.84 8.25 -32.03
N ARG A 303 -3.87 8.66 -31.27
CA ARG A 303 -4.42 7.95 -30.11
C ARG A 303 -5.70 7.19 -30.49
N ALA A 304 -5.64 5.86 -30.48
CA ALA A 304 -6.80 4.98 -30.67
C ALA A 304 -7.78 5.01 -29.48
N PRO A 305 -9.07 4.67 -29.68
CA PRO A 305 -10.02 4.48 -28.57
C PRO A 305 -9.61 3.32 -27.66
N SER A 306 -9.96 3.43 -26.37
CA SER A 306 -9.60 2.43 -25.34
C SER A 306 -10.23 1.06 -25.60
N ALA A 307 -9.39 0.03 -25.64
CA ALA A 307 -9.85 -1.36 -25.61
C ALA A 307 -10.51 -1.70 -24.25
N PRO A 308 -11.45 -2.66 -24.21
CA PRO A 308 -12.12 -3.08 -22.97
C PRO A 308 -11.18 -3.85 -22.03
N ASP A 309 -11.59 -4.06 -20.78
CA ASP A 309 -10.75 -4.75 -19.79
C ASP A 309 -10.51 -6.24 -20.09
N LEU A 310 -9.35 -6.74 -19.66
CA LEU A 310 -8.93 -8.13 -19.81
C LEU A 310 -9.34 -8.99 -18.61
N GLU A 311 -10.16 -10.01 -18.85
CA GLU A 311 -10.69 -10.94 -17.86
C GLU A 311 -9.67 -12.02 -17.51
N LYS A 312 -8.67 -11.63 -16.73
CA LYS A 312 -7.55 -12.49 -16.32
C LYS A 312 -8.03 -13.64 -15.43
N GLY A 313 -7.66 -14.87 -15.78
CA GLY A 313 -8.05 -16.07 -15.05
C GLY A 313 -9.44 -16.61 -15.43
N PHE A 314 -10.02 -16.17 -16.54
CA PHE A 314 -11.30 -16.62 -17.04
C PHE A 314 -11.22 -17.12 -18.49
N ASP A 315 -11.85 -18.25 -18.74
CA ASP A 315 -12.26 -18.73 -20.06
C ASP A 315 -13.72 -18.31 -20.32
N ARG A 316 -14.15 -18.26 -21.57
CA ARG A 316 -15.56 -18.09 -21.96
C ARG A 316 -15.95 -19.25 -22.88
N PRO A 317 -15.93 -20.51 -22.40
CA PRO A 317 -15.86 -21.69 -23.25
C PRO A 317 -17.02 -21.80 -24.25
N GLY A 318 -16.69 -22.06 -25.52
CA GLY A 318 -17.66 -22.22 -26.61
C GLY A 318 -17.79 -20.99 -27.51
N SER A 319 -18.67 -21.10 -28.52
CA SER A 319 -18.87 -20.12 -29.60
C SER A 319 -17.62 -19.76 -30.41
N ASP A 320 -16.55 -20.54 -30.27
CA ASP A 320 -15.30 -20.44 -31.02
C ASP A 320 -15.51 -20.69 -32.52
N TYR A 321 -15.07 -19.77 -33.37
CA TYR A 321 -15.13 -19.91 -34.83
C TYR A 321 -13.76 -19.85 -35.52
N ARG A 322 -12.73 -19.32 -34.85
CA ARG A 322 -11.36 -19.22 -35.37
C ARG A 322 -10.35 -19.30 -34.24
N ASN A 323 -9.26 -20.04 -34.44
CA ASN A 323 -8.13 -20.07 -33.52
C ASN A 323 -6.79 -20.15 -34.27
N PHE A 324 -5.72 -19.67 -33.63
CA PHE A 324 -4.37 -19.68 -34.19
C PHE A 324 -3.31 -19.60 -33.07
N PRO A 325 -2.11 -20.20 -33.28
CA PRO A 325 -0.97 -20.04 -32.37
C PRO A 325 -0.36 -18.63 -32.48
N PHE A 326 0.21 -18.10 -31.39
CA PHE A 326 0.77 -16.76 -31.33
C PHE A 326 1.80 -16.58 -30.21
N ASP A 327 2.79 -15.69 -30.41
CA ASP A 327 3.91 -15.46 -29.49
C ASP A 327 3.83 -14.12 -28.72
N ALA A 328 2.62 -13.65 -28.41
CA ALA A 328 2.43 -12.46 -27.58
C ALA A 328 1.23 -12.58 -26.63
N GLY A 329 1.10 -11.58 -25.76
CA GLY A 329 0.09 -11.52 -24.70
C GLY A 329 -1.37 -11.39 -25.16
N PRO A 330 -2.32 -11.50 -24.22
CA PRO A 330 -3.76 -11.43 -24.48
C PRO A 330 -4.21 -10.15 -25.17
N GLU A 331 -3.47 -9.04 -25.01
CA GLU A 331 -3.70 -7.75 -25.65
C GLU A 331 -3.71 -7.86 -27.19
N ARG A 332 -2.93 -8.78 -27.77
CA ARG A 332 -2.94 -9.03 -29.23
C ARG A 332 -4.06 -9.97 -29.67
N CYS A 333 -4.52 -10.88 -28.81
CA CYS A 333 -5.73 -11.66 -29.09
C CYS A 333 -6.99 -10.77 -29.02
N GLN A 334 -7.01 -9.83 -28.08
CA GLN A 334 -7.97 -8.74 -28.02
C GLN A 334 -7.95 -7.87 -29.29
N GLN A 335 -6.76 -7.46 -29.76
CA GLN A 335 -6.64 -6.70 -31.00
C GLN A 335 -7.16 -7.48 -32.21
N ALA A 336 -6.80 -8.77 -32.36
CA ALA A 336 -7.33 -9.62 -33.43
C ALA A 336 -8.87 -9.75 -33.37
N CYS A 337 -9.46 -9.77 -32.17
CA CYS A 337 -10.90 -9.69 -31.99
C CYS A 337 -11.48 -8.30 -32.33
N ALA A 338 -10.78 -7.22 -32.00
CA ALA A 338 -11.18 -5.86 -32.37
C ALA A 338 -11.19 -5.66 -33.90
N GLU A 339 -10.24 -6.28 -34.61
CA GLU A 339 -10.08 -6.19 -36.06
C GLU A 339 -11.01 -7.13 -36.85
N ASP A 340 -11.36 -8.32 -36.34
CA ASP A 340 -12.32 -9.23 -37.01
C ASP A 340 -13.79 -8.81 -36.73
N PRO A 341 -14.60 -8.45 -37.75
CA PRO A 341 -15.98 -8.01 -37.56
C PRO A 341 -16.91 -9.10 -37.01
N ASN A 342 -16.54 -10.38 -37.10
CA ASN A 342 -17.35 -11.50 -36.60
C ASN A 342 -17.09 -11.80 -35.11
N CYS A 343 -15.99 -11.29 -34.57
CA CYS A 343 -15.62 -11.53 -33.17
C CYS A 343 -16.46 -10.68 -32.22
N LYS A 344 -17.00 -11.30 -31.18
CA LYS A 344 -17.75 -10.64 -30.09
C LYS A 344 -17.11 -10.87 -28.72
N ALA A 345 -16.35 -11.95 -28.57
CA ALA A 345 -15.46 -12.18 -27.44
C ALA A 345 -14.23 -12.98 -27.91
N PHE A 346 -13.18 -12.99 -27.10
CA PHE A 346 -12.02 -13.86 -27.33
C PHE A 346 -11.61 -14.54 -26.04
N THR A 347 -10.79 -15.58 -26.19
CA THR A 347 -10.00 -16.14 -25.09
C THR A 347 -8.58 -16.40 -25.58
N TRP A 348 -7.61 -15.78 -24.92
CA TRP A 348 -6.20 -16.11 -25.04
C TRP A 348 -5.88 -17.22 -24.03
N VAL A 349 -5.34 -18.33 -24.52
CA VAL A 349 -4.86 -19.46 -23.71
C VAL A 349 -3.34 -19.40 -23.66
N ARG A 350 -2.77 -19.41 -22.45
CA ARG A 350 -1.33 -19.23 -22.25
C ARG A 350 -0.47 -20.33 -22.94
N PRO A 351 0.79 -20.03 -23.29
CA PRO A 351 1.75 -21.02 -23.79
C PRO A 351 1.84 -22.27 -22.91
N GLY A 352 2.08 -23.42 -23.53
CA GLY A 352 2.22 -24.72 -22.86
C GLY A 352 0.89 -25.45 -22.55
N VAL A 353 -0.27 -24.81 -22.73
CA VAL A 353 -1.58 -25.39 -22.36
C VAL A 353 -2.33 -26.00 -23.54
N GLN A 354 -2.13 -25.48 -24.76
CA GLN A 354 -2.74 -26.01 -26.00
C GLN A 354 -1.75 -26.09 -27.18
N GLY A 355 -0.45 -26.02 -26.87
CA GLY A 355 0.65 -25.91 -27.82
C GLY A 355 1.85 -25.23 -27.14
N PRO A 356 3.03 -25.23 -27.77
CA PRO A 356 4.21 -24.54 -27.22
C PRO A 356 4.03 -23.00 -27.22
N GLN A 357 3.33 -22.47 -28.22
CA GLN A 357 2.95 -21.05 -28.34
C GLN A 357 1.61 -20.79 -27.62
N ALA A 358 1.27 -19.52 -27.37
CA ALA A 358 -0.08 -19.20 -26.88
C ALA A 358 -1.12 -19.51 -27.96
N ARG A 359 -2.38 -19.74 -27.59
CA ARG A 359 -3.47 -19.88 -28.57
C ARG A 359 -4.55 -18.83 -28.36
N CYS A 360 -4.74 -18.01 -29.40
CA CYS A 360 -5.87 -17.09 -29.45
C CYS A 360 -7.10 -17.81 -30.02
N TRP A 361 -8.24 -17.62 -29.37
CA TRP A 361 -9.56 -18.09 -29.81
C TRP A 361 -10.50 -16.91 -29.99
N LEU A 362 -11.05 -16.74 -31.19
CA LEU A 362 -12.07 -15.73 -31.50
C LEU A 362 -13.46 -16.38 -31.49
N LYS A 363 -14.42 -15.72 -30.83
CA LYS A 363 -15.77 -16.23 -30.55
C LYS A 363 -16.84 -15.34 -31.16
N SER A 364 -17.88 -15.94 -31.73
CA SER A 364 -18.96 -15.27 -32.46
C SER A 364 -20.13 -14.83 -31.58
N ALA A 365 -20.04 -15.10 -30.28
CA ALA A 365 -20.96 -14.71 -29.22
C ALA A 365 -20.15 -14.37 -27.95
N VAL A 366 -20.83 -14.16 -26.82
CA VAL A 366 -20.24 -13.84 -25.51
C VAL A 366 -20.66 -14.90 -24.49
N PRO A 367 -20.03 -16.09 -24.44
CA PRO A 367 -20.35 -17.13 -23.46
C PRO A 367 -20.03 -16.68 -22.03
N THR A 368 -20.69 -17.27 -21.04
CA THR A 368 -20.45 -17.00 -19.62
C THR A 368 -18.99 -17.23 -19.23
N ALA A 369 -18.42 -16.32 -18.44
CA ALA A 369 -17.06 -16.47 -17.93
C ALA A 369 -16.98 -17.61 -16.90
N VAL A 370 -16.02 -18.51 -17.09
CA VAL A 370 -15.72 -19.67 -16.23
C VAL A 370 -14.29 -19.55 -15.74
N ALA A 371 -14.06 -19.73 -14.44
CA ALA A 371 -12.74 -19.60 -13.83
C ALA A 371 -11.76 -20.64 -14.41
N ASN A 372 -10.69 -20.16 -15.04
CA ASN A 372 -9.63 -20.95 -15.64
C ASN A 372 -8.33 -20.14 -15.66
N ALA A 373 -7.42 -20.41 -14.71
CA ALA A 373 -6.16 -19.68 -14.54
C ALA A 373 -5.17 -19.79 -15.74
N ASN A 374 -5.50 -20.59 -16.75
CA ASN A 374 -4.74 -20.68 -18.00
C ASN A 374 -5.18 -19.64 -19.05
N CYS A 375 -6.30 -18.96 -18.81
CA CYS A 375 -7.01 -18.15 -19.80
C CYS A 375 -7.10 -16.69 -19.40
N VAL A 376 -7.11 -15.83 -20.42
CA VAL A 376 -7.49 -14.42 -20.31
C VAL A 376 -8.52 -14.15 -21.40
N SER A 377 -9.74 -13.80 -21.01
CA SER A 377 -10.82 -13.51 -21.96
C SER A 377 -11.07 -12.01 -22.09
N GLY A 378 -11.93 -11.63 -23.02
CA GLY A 378 -12.47 -10.28 -23.10
C GLY A 378 -13.58 -10.17 -24.12
N VAL A 379 -14.41 -9.13 -23.99
CA VAL A 379 -15.62 -8.92 -24.78
C VAL A 379 -15.45 -7.70 -25.69
N LYS A 380 -15.74 -7.84 -26.98
CA LYS A 380 -15.68 -6.73 -27.94
C LYS A 380 -16.93 -5.85 -27.78
N VAL A 381 -16.76 -4.67 -27.20
CA VAL A 381 -17.85 -3.70 -27.01
C VAL A 381 -18.14 -2.97 -28.33
N THR A 382 -19.16 -3.41 -29.06
CA THR A 382 -19.70 -2.70 -30.23
C THR A 382 -20.87 -1.79 -29.82
N PRO A 383 -20.85 -0.48 -30.10
CA PRO A 383 -21.96 0.40 -29.78
C PRO A 383 -23.12 0.31 -30.80
N SER A 384 -24.37 0.37 -30.28
CA SER A 384 -25.63 0.82 -30.93
C SER A 384 -26.77 -0.22 -31.10
N ALA A 385 -27.98 0.33 -31.27
CA ALA A 385 -29.21 -0.26 -31.84
C ALA A 385 -30.04 -1.33 -31.07
N THR A 386 -30.81 -0.86 -30.08
CA THR A 386 -32.30 -0.88 -30.08
C THR A 386 -33.08 -2.11 -30.64
N GLN A 387 -33.52 -3.01 -29.74
CA GLN A 387 -34.89 -3.59 -29.61
C GLN A 387 -35.54 -4.43 -30.76
N PRO A 388 -36.71 -5.11 -30.55
CA PRO A 388 -37.39 -5.55 -29.30
C PRO A 388 -38.00 -7.00 -29.29
N ALA A 389 -38.38 -7.46 -28.08
CA ALA A 389 -39.46 -8.41 -27.75
C ALA A 389 -39.35 -9.90 -28.21
N ALA A 390 -40.02 -10.88 -27.61
CA ALA A 390 -40.98 -10.93 -26.47
C ALA A 390 -40.60 -12.12 -25.53
N SER A 391 -41.09 -12.30 -24.29
CA SER A 391 -42.45 -12.04 -23.78
C SER A 391 -42.54 -11.62 -22.30
N ALA A 392 -43.32 -10.56 -22.05
CA ALA A 392 -44.29 -10.24 -20.97
C ALA A 392 -44.27 -10.99 -19.60
N PRO A 393 -44.72 -10.34 -18.49
CA PRO A 393 -45.58 -9.14 -18.43
C PRO A 393 -45.00 -7.88 -17.70
N PRO A 394 -45.60 -6.69 -17.92
CA PRO A 394 -45.29 -5.41 -17.27
C PRO A 394 -46.09 -5.21 -15.95
N ALA A 395 -46.03 -4.10 -15.19
CA ALA A 395 -45.71 -2.70 -15.52
C ALA A 395 -45.06 -1.91 -14.33
N PRO A 396 -44.63 -0.64 -14.51
CA PRO A 396 -43.60 0.06 -13.72
C PRO A 396 -44.21 0.95 -12.60
N SER A 397 -43.54 1.92 -11.93
CA SER A 397 -42.28 2.64 -12.21
C SER A 397 -41.63 3.34 -11.01
N SER A 398 -40.29 3.40 -10.99
CA SER A 398 -39.51 4.58 -10.56
C SER A 398 -38.23 4.67 -11.40
N GLU A 399 -37.65 5.86 -11.52
CA GLU A 399 -36.50 6.13 -12.41
C GLU A 399 -35.16 5.58 -11.86
N SER A 400 -34.09 5.81 -12.64
CA SER A 400 -32.71 5.35 -12.45
C SER A 400 -32.09 5.72 -11.09
N ALA A 401 -32.42 4.95 -10.06
CA ALA A 401 -31.73 4.98 -8.78
C ALA A 401 -30.31 4.41 -8.95
N ILE A 402 -29.30 5.16 -8.51
CA ILE A 402 -27.89 4.74 -8.57
C ILE A 402 -27.68 3.55 -7.62
N GLU A 403 -26.98 2.52 -8.08
CA GLU A 403 -26.81 1.30 -7.29
C GLU A 403 -25.73 1.50 -6.21
N ILE A 404 -26.16 1.55 -4.95
CA ILE A 404 -25.30 1.57 -3.75
C ILE A 404 -25.26 0.22 -3.02
N GLY A 405 -26.05 -0.77 -3.44
CA GLY A 405 -26.05 -2.11 -2.84
C GLY A 405 -24.69 -2.83 -2.96
N GLY A 406 -24.35 -3.65 -1.97
CA GLY A 406 -23.12 -4.45 -1.92
C GLY A 406 -22.17 -4.09 -0.77
N ILE A 407 -20.96 -4.63 -0.81
CA ILE A 407 -19.91 -4.40 0.21
C ILE A 407 -19.17 -3.09 -0.10
N TRP A 408 -18.86 -2.34 0.97
CA TRP A 408 -18.11 -1.09 0.95
C TRP A 408 -17.03 -1.08 2.04
N LYS A 409 -15.85 -0.55 1.72
CA LYS A 409 -14.79 -0.21 2.67
C LYS A 409 -14.94 1.26 3.07
N SER A 410 -14.53 1.64 4.26
CA SER A 410 -14.59 3.03 4.72
C SER A 410 -13.24 3.58 5.16
N SER A 411 -13.07 4.91 5.12
CA SER A 411 -11.91 5.63 5.65
C SER A 411 -11.73 5.45 7.16
N VAL A 412 -12.79 5.09 7.89
CA VAL A 412 -12.76 4.76 9.33
C VAL A 412 -12.40 3.28 9.60
N GLY A 413 -11.96 2.54 8.57
CA GLY A 413 -11.47 1.15 8.69
C GLY A 413 -12.55 0.08 8.82
N LEU A 414 -13.83 0.47 8.84
CA LEU A 414 -14.98 -0.44 8.93
C LEU A 414 -15.47 -0.88 7.55
N VAL A 415 -16.02 -2.09 7.47
CA VAL A 415 -16.65 -2.65 6.27
C VAL A 415 -18.17 -2.65 6.46
N TYR A 416 -18.88 -2.07 5.49
CA TYR A 416 -20.33 -1.93 5.50
C TYR A 416 -20.94 -2.82 4.40
N GLU A 417 -21.91 -3.66 4.76
CA GLU A 417 -22.76 -4.33 3.76
C GLU A 417 -24.05 -3.51 3.58
N ILE A 418 -24.22 -2.88 2.41
CA ILE A 418 -25.39 -2.06 2.08
C ILE A 418 -26.40 -2.89 1.29
N ARG A 419 -27.66 -2.89 1.74
CA ARG A 419 -28.79 -3.56 1.08
C ARG A 419 -29.84 -2.52 0.66
N GLN A 420 -29.92 -2.25 -0.63
CA GLN A 420 -30.80 -1.24 -1.24
C GLN A 420 -32.12 -1.86 -1.75
N ARG A 421 -33.20 -1.08 -1.70
CA ARG A 421 -34.51 -1.35 -2.32
C ARG A 421 -35.11 -0.03 -2.80
N GLY A 422 -34.92 0.30 -4.08
CA GLY A 422 -35.29 1.61 -4.63
C GLY A 422 -34.50 2.75 -3.97
N GLU A 423 -35.21 3.81 -3.57
CA GLU A 423 -34.63 4.96 -2.84
C GLU A 423 -34.30 4.65 -1.37
N HIS A 424 -34.63 3.48 -0.83
CA HIS A 424 -34.32 3.10 0.55
C HIS A 424 -33.13 2.14 0.63
N PHE A 425 -32.33 2.24 1.70
CA PHE A 425 -31.31 1.25 2.01
C PHE A 425 -31.18 1.01 3.52
N GLY A 426 -30.64 -0.17 3.87
CA GLY A 426 -30.10 -0.45 5.20
C GLY A 426 -28.63 -0.87 5.10
N TRP A 427 -27.89 -0.75 6.20
CA TRP A 427 -26.56 -1.32 6.32
C TRP A 427 -26.33 -2.07 7.63
N THR A 428 -25.39 -3.00 7.59
CA THR A 428 -24.80 -3.67 8.75
C THR A 428 -23.29 -3.51 8.70
N VAL A 429 -22.66 -3.17 9.83
CA VAL A 429 -21.21 -3.11 9.96
C VAL A 429 -20.65 -4.50 10.27
N ALA A 430 -19.61 -4.92 9.56
CA ALA A 430 -18.94 -6.18 9.83
C ALA A 430 -18.35 -6.20 11.25
N ASN A 431 -18.64 -7.26 12.01
CA ASN A 431 -18.17 -7.48 13.40
C ASN A 431 -18.62 -6.40 14.41
N SER A 432 -19.77 -5.74 14.18
CA SER A 432 -20.36 -4.75 15.08
C SER A 432 -21.88 -4.95 15.20
N ASP A 433 -22.49 -4.42 16.27
CA ASP A 433 -23.94 -4.36 16.45
C ASP A 433 -24.58 -3.15 15.72
N GLU A 434 -23.77 -2.25 15.15
CA GLU A 434 -24.24 -1.07 14.43
C GLU A 434 -25.06 -1.43 13.19
N GLN A 435 -26.30 -0.94 13.16
CA GLN A 435 -27.20 -1.03 12.01
C GLN A 435 -27.69 0.36 11.60
N GLY A 436 -27.62 0.62 10.30
CA GLY A 436 -28.04 1.87 9.67
C GLY A 436 -29.24 1.68 8.75
N ARG A 437 -30.04 2.75 8.59
CA ARG A 437 -31.10 2.88 7.59
C ARG A 437 -31.09 4.28 7.00
N GLY A 438 -31.28 4.38 5.70
CA GLY A 438 -31.20 5.65 4.99
C GLY A 438 -32.03 5.69 3.71
N THR A 439 -32.00 6.86 3.08
CA THR A 439 -32.57 7.13 1.77
C THR A 439 -31.50 7.68 0.82
N CYS A 440 -31.65 7.39 -0.47
CA CYS A 440 -30.83 7.92 -1.55
C CYS A 440 -31.74 8.50 -2.64
N GLN A 441 -31.56 9.79 -2.95
CA GLN A 441 -32.29 10.51 -4.00
C GLN A 441 -31.27 11.03 -5.02
N GLY A 442 -31.19 10.37 -6.17
CA GLY A 442 -30.11 10.58 -7.13
C GLY A 442 -28.73 10.33 -6.50
N LYS A 443 -27.90 11.37 -6.41
CA LYS A 443 -26.54 11.31 -5.81
C LYS A 443 -26.49 11.63 -4.32
N ASP A 444 -27.60 12.08 -3.72
CA ASP A 444 -27.64 12.57 -2.34
C ASP A 444 -28.25 11.52 -1.41
N LEU A 445 -27.65 11.35 -0.23
CA LEU A 445 -28.02 10.33 0.75
C LEU A 445 -28.25 10.95 2.12
N MET A 446 -29.16 10.35 2.89
CA MET A 446 -29.28 10.61 4.32
C MET A 446 -29.38 9.27 5.05
N VAL A 447 -28.63 9.12 6.13
CA VAL A 447 -28.60 7.89 6.94
C VAL A 447 -28.81 8.20 8.42
N THR A 448 -29.44 7.26 9.11
CA THR A 448 -29.58 7.20 10.56
C THR A 448 -29.13 5.83 11.04
N TRP A 449 -28.44 5.75 12.17
CA TRP A 449 -27.99 4.46 12.72
C TRP A 449 -28.11 4.39 14.24
N SER A 450 -28.04 3.17 14.75
CA SER A 450 -28.04 2.87 16.18
C SER A 450 -27.14 1.68 16.49
N SER A 451 -26.41 1.79 17.60
CA SER A 451 -25.64 0.73 18.26
C SER A 451 -25.81 0.85 19.78
N ALA A 452 -25.23 -0.06 20.55
CA ALA A 452 -25.17 0.00 22.01
C ALA A 452 -24.47 1.27 22.54
N LEU A 453 -23.67 1.95 21.71
CA LEU A 453 -22.95 3.17 22.07
C LEU A 453 -23.72 4.48 21.76
N GLY A 454 -24.83 4.41 21.02
CA GLY A 454 -25.66 5.59 20.76
C GLY A 454 -26.47 5.54 19.47
N LYS A 455 -26.93 6.72 19.03
CA LYS A 455 -27.64 6.93 17.77
C LYS A 455 -27.07 8.13 17.05
N GLY A 456 -26.97 8.04 15.72
CA GLY A 456 -26.39 9.09 14.89
C GLY A 456 -27.15 9.29 13.57
N SER A 457 -26.82 10.38 12.88
CA SER A 457 -27.26 10.65 11.51
C SER A 457 -26.16 11.38 10.73
N ALA A 458 -26.17 11.21 9.42
CA ALA A 458 -25.21 11.84 8.50
C ALA A 458 -25.85 12.02 7.12
N LYS A 459 -25.31 12.95 6.33
CA LYS A 459 -25.66 13.16 4.93
C LYS A 459 -24.48 12.74 4.06
N GLY A 460 -24.77 12.06 2.95
CA GLY A 460 -23.76 11.53 2.03
C GLY A 460 -23.95 12.04 0.61
N LYS A 461 -22.88 12.04 -0.17
CA LYS A 461 -22.92 12.31 -1.62
C LYS A 461 -22.10 11.29 -2.39
N ILE A 462 -22.70 10.71 -3.41
CA ILE A 462 -22.00 9.84 -4.38
C ILE A 462 -21.12 10.73 -5.25
N THR A 463 -19.80 10.65 -5.06
CA THR A 463 -18.82 11.46 -5.80
C THR A 463 -18.26 10.75 -7.03
N GLN A 464 -18.26 9.41 -7.04
CA GLN A 464 -17.85 8.61 -8.21
C GLN A 464 -18.85 7.48 -8.48
N ILE A 465 -19.13 7.27 -9.77
CA ILE A 465 -20.02 6.22 -10.31
C ILE A 465 -19.25 5.56 -11.46
N ASP A 466 -19.34 4.24 -11.58
CA ASP A 466 -18.77 3.50 -12.71
C ASP A 466 -19.64 3.59 -13.98
N SER A 467 -19.15 2.99 -15.07
CA SER A 467 -19.85 2.94 -16.36
C SER A 467 -21.10 2.06 -16.36
N ALA A 468 -21.36 1.28 -15.31
CA ALA A 468 -22.57 0.48 -15.13
C ALA A 468 -23.66 1.21 -14.31
N GLY A 469 -23.40 2.43 -13.82
CA GLY A 469 -24.33 3.18 -12.97
C GLY A 469 -24.25 2.81 -11.49
N LYS A 470 -23.24 2.04 -11.08
CA LYS A 470 -22.95 1.73 -9.68
C LYS A 470 -22.17 2.85 -9.04
N ALA A 471 -22.57 3.29 -7.84
CA ALA A 471 -21.70 4.17 -7.06
C ALA A 471 -20.41 3.41 -6.68
N ILE A 472 -19.25 4.04 -6.79
CA ILE A 472 -17.96 3.48 -6.34
C ILE A 472 -17.29 4.33 -5.27
N ARG A 473 -17.78 5.55 -5.01
CA ARG A 473 -17.35 6.41 -3.91
C ARG A 473 -18.50 7.24 -3.34
N ILE A 474 -18.61 7.28 -2.02
CA ILE A 474 -19.55 8.11 -1.25
C ILE A 474 -18.77 8.90 -0.21
N GLU A 475 -19.02 10.19 -0.06
CA GLU A 475 -18.41 11.05 0.95
C GLU A 475 -19.50 11.60 1.88
N TRP A 476 -19.25 11.53 3.20
CA TRP A 476 -20.22 11.86 4.24
C TRP A 476 -19.85 13.16 4.98
N ASP A 477 -20.85 13.92 5.44
CA ASP A 477 -20.70 15.21 6.12
C ASP A 477 -20.01 15.11 7.49
N ASN A 478 -19.96 13.92 8.09
CA ASN A 478 -19.17 13.59 9.27
C ASN A 478 -17.69 13.24 8.98
N GLY A 479 -17.24 13.33 7.72
CA GLY A 479 -15.86 13.05 7.29
C GLY A 479 -15.58 11.60 6.92
N ALA A 480 -16.54 10.68 7.05
CA ALA A 480 -16.38 9.32 6.54
C ALA A 480 -16.39 9.30 5.00
N VAL A 481 -15.62 8.39 4.40
CA VAL A 481 -15.60 8.15 2.94
C VAL A 481 -15.75 6.66 2.72
N PHE A 482 -16.75 6.25 1.94
CA PHE A 482 -16.93 4.85 1.52
C PHE A 482 -16.42 4.68 0.09
N PHE A 483 -15.74 3.56 -0.18
CA PHE A 483 -15.20 3.18 -1.48
C PHE A 483 -15.23 1.65 -1.64
N ARG A 484 -15.10 1.14 -2.87
CA ARG A 484 -15.06 -0.30 -3.15
C ARG A 484 -14.18 -0.65 -4.34
#